data_AF-A0A7S0WVK4-F1
#
_entry.id   AF-A0A7S0WVK4-F1
#
_cell.length_a   1.000
_cell.length_b   1.000
_cell.length_c   1.000
_cell.angle_alpha   90.00
_cell.angle_beta   90.00
_cell.angle_gamma   90.00
#
_symmetry.space_group_name_H-M   'P 1'
#
loop_
_entity.id
_entity.type
_entity.pdbx_description
1 polymer ?
#
loop_
_entity_poly.entity_id
_entity_poly.type
_entity_poly.pdbx_seq_one_letter_code
_entity_poly.pdbx_strand_id
1 'polypeptide(L)'
;MGKWLAAQRRAYAKGQLAEDRQMRLEALGVRWALRRSSGAPPLERLKAFHAAHGHARVSQSDAANRPLAKWLSLQRQARAQGQLSADRTRQLEELGVEWTPLSSGWEQRFAELREHKEAHGHCVVLPSVHKQLATWVNNQRKELKRGRMPPARRERLEALGMQWDITSAAWEQRLQELALFKEAHGHCHVPQATTGPHHLLGRWLYRQQVLLKRGSLPLERQRRLEALGVEWTATPINK
;
A
#
# COMPACT_ATOMS: atom_id res chain seq x y z
N MET A 1 -50.62 -6.06 2.96
CA MET A 1 -49.28 -5.41 2.89
C MET A 1 -48.13 -6.26 3.48
N GLY A 2 -48.25 -6.84 4.68
CA GLY A 2 -47.12 -7.49 5.38
C GLY A 2 -46.49 -8.73 4.70
N LYS A 3 -47.29 -9.60 4.08
CA LYS A 3 -46.78 -10.79 3.35
C LYS A 3 -45.94 -10.43 2.12
N TRP A 4 -46.29 -9.34 1.43
CA TRP A 4 -45.56 -8.83 0.27
C TRP A 4 -44.21 -8.25 0.70
N LEU A 5 -44.18 -7.40 1.73
CA LEU A 5 -42.92 -6.85 2.28
C LEU A 5 -42.00 -7.96 2.81
N ALA A 6 -42.54 -9.01 3.43
CA ALA A 6 -41.76 -10.17 3.87
C ALA A 6 -41.15 -10.98 2.70
N ALA A 7 -41.83 -11.03 1.55
CA ALA A 7 -41.26 -11.62 0.34
C ALA A 7 -40.15 -10.75 -0.26
N GLN A 8 -40.35 -9.43 -0.32
CA GLN A 8 -39.32 -8.49 -0.79
C GLN A 8 -38.07 -8.51 0.08
N ARG A 9 -38.22 -8.57 1.42
CA ARG A 9 -37.08 -8.69 2.35
C ARG A 9 -36.30 -9.99 2.18
N ARG A 10 -36.98 -11.11 1.91
CA ARG A 10 -36.32 -12.40 1.61
C ARG A 10 -35.57 -12.36 0.27
N ALA A 11 -36.15 -11.73 -0.75
CA ALA A 11 -35.47 -11.51 -2.03
C ALA A 11 -34.23 -10.62 -1.87
N TYR A 12 -34.33 -9.53 -1.08
CA TYR A 12 -33.20 -8.66 -0.76
C TYR A 12 -32.08 -9.41 -0.03
N ALA A 13 -32.41 -10.19 1.00
CA ALA A 13 -31.42 -10.98 1.76
C ALA A 13 -30.69 -12.03 0.90
N LYS A 14 -31.32 -12.50 -0.18
CA LYS A 14 -30.73 -13.43 -1.16
C LYS A 14 -30.04 -12.72 -2.33
N GLY A 15 -30.01 -11.39 -2.37
CA GLY A 15 -29.46 -10.62 -3.50
C GLY A 15 -30.30 -10.73 -4.79
N GLN A 16 -31.55 -11.16 -4.70
CA GLN A 16 -32.46 -11.42 -5.82
C GLN A 16 -33.45 -10.29 -6.08
N LEU A 17 -33.40 -9.21 -5.29
CA LEU A 17 -34.28 -8.06 -5.47
C LEU A 17 -33.63 -7.07 -6.44
N ALA A 18 -34.32 -6.72 -7.53
CA ALA A 18 -33.84 -5.74 -8.51
C ALA A 18 -33.50 -4.40 -7.82
N GLU A 19 -32.36 -3.81 -8.17
CA GLU A 19 -31.81 -2.64 -7.48
C GLU A 19 -32.72 -1.41 -7.55
N ASP A 20 -33.34 -1.13 -8.70
CA ASP A 20 -34.33 -0.04 -8.84
C ASP A 20 -35.49 -0.19 -7.86
N ARG A 21 -35.87 -1.44 -7.59
CA ARG A 21 -36.92 -1.76 -6.61
C ARG A 21 -36.40 -1.63 -5.18
N GLN A 22 -35.12 -1.91 -4.91
CA GLN A 22 -34.49 -1.62 -3.63
C GLN A 22 -34.49 -0.12 -3.36
N MET A 23 -34.03 0.68 -4.32
CA MET A 23 -33.96 2.15 -4.21
C MET A 23 -35.33 2.78 -3.99
N ARG A 24 -36.35 2.38 -4.76
CA ARG A 24 -37.72 2.87 -4.58
C ARG A 24 -38.27 2.53 -3.20
N LEU A 25 -38.01 1.33 -2.69
CA LEU A 25 -38.48 0.92 -1.36
C LEU A 25 -37.70 1.61 -0.24
N GLU A 26 -36.40 1.87 -0.41
CA GLU A 26 -35.60 2.68 0.53
C GLU A 26 -36.05 4.14 0.56
N ALA A 27 -36.35 4.74 -0.59
CA ALA A 27 -36.91 6.09 -0.70
C ALA A 27 -38.28 6.22 -0.02
N LEU A 28 -39.06 5.12 0.00
CA LEU A 28 -40.33 5.02 0.72
C LEU A 28 -40.14 4.67 2.22
N GLY A 29 -38.92 4.66 2.73
CA GLY A 29 -38.60 4.40 4.14
C GLY A 29 -38.66 2.93 4.55
N VAL A 30 -38.71 1.98 3.61
CA VAL A 30 -38.78 0.54 3.91
C VAL A 30 -37.43 0.04 4.43
N ARG A 31 -37.44 -0.56 5.62
CA ARG A 31 -36.27 -1.19 6.25
C ARG A 31 -36.27 -2.71 6.02
N TRP A 32 -35.10 -3.27 5.71
CA TRP A 32 -34.95 -4.62 5.15
C TRP A 32 -34.81 -5.78 6.16
N ALA A 33 -34.64 -5.51 7.45
CA ALA A 33 -34.41 -6.56 8.44
C ALA A 33 -35.67 -7.42 8.74
N LEU A 34 -35.53 -8.76 8.71
CA LEU A 34 -36.42 -9.72 9.38
C LEU A 34 -35.89 -9.93 10.80
N ARG A 35 -36.76 -9.76 11.81
CA ARG A 35 -36.47 -9.82 13.26
C ARG A 35 -35.87 -8.52 13.82
N ARG A 36 -36.25 -8.19 15.06
CA ARG A 36 -36.00 -6.94 15.79
C ARG A 36 -34.50 -6.56 15.89
N SER A 37 -33.89 -6.14 14.80
CA SER A 37 -32.75 -5.22 14.83
C SER A 37 -33.15 -3.98 14.04
N SER A 38 -33.29 -2.87 14.76
CA SER A 38 -33.55 -1.54 14.22
C SER A 38 -32.26 -0.99 13.59
N GLY A 39 -31.72 -1.67 12.59
CA GLY A 39 -30.56 -1.18 11.85
C GLY A 39 -30.98 -0.17 10.78
N ALA A 40 -30.29 0.96 10.71
CA ALA A 40 -30.37 1.85 9.54
C ALA A 40 -29.98 1.10 8.25
N PRO A 41 -30.50 1.50 7.08
CA PRO A 41 -30.09 0.94 5.78
C PRO A 41 -28.56 0.93 5.62
N PRO A 42 -27.98 -0.04 4.88
CA PRO A 42 -26.52 -0.13 4.72
C PRO A 42 -25.86 1.15 4.21
N LEU A 43 -26.51 1.88 3.29
CA LEU A 43 -26.01 3.16 2.80
C LEU A 43 -25.97 4.24 3.90
N GLU A 44 -27.01 4.33 4.73
CA GLU A 44 -27.05 5.27 5.86
C GLU A 44 -26.02 4.91 6.94
N ARG A 45 -25.81 3.60 7.17
CA ARG A 45 -24.72 3.13 8.03
C ARG A 45 -23.34 3.49 7.46
N LEU A 46 -23.17 3.43 6.15
CA LEU A 46 -21.92 3.83 5.49
C LEU A 46 -21.69 5.35 5.62
N LYS A 47 -22.74 6.16 5.44
CA LYS A 47 -22.68 7.61 5.67
C LYS A 47 -22.28 7.93 7.11
N ALA A 48 -22.93 7.29 8.09
CA ALA A 48 -22.59 7.46 9.50
C ALA A 48 -21.16 7.02 9.81
N PHE A 49 -20.71 5.89 9.22
CA PHE A 49 -19.34 5.41 9.37
C PHE A 49 -18.33 6.38 8.73
N HIS A 50 -18.60 6.89 7.54
CA HIS A 50 -17.77 7.89 6.86
C HIS A 50 -17.69 9.19 7.67
N ALA A 51 -18.80 9.65 8.23
CA ALA A 51 -18.83 10.84 9.10
C ALA A 51 -18.00 10.64 10.38
N ALA A 52 -18.01 9.44 10.96
CA ALA A 52 -17.27 9.12 12.18
C ALA A 52 -15.76 8.86 11.95
N HIS A 53 -15.40 8.29 10.80
CA HIS A 53 -14.04 7.79 10.54
C HIS A 53 -13.31 8.50 9.40
N GLY A 54 -13.98 9.41 8.69
CA GLY A 54 -13.42 10.13 7.52
C GLY A 54 -13.16 9.25 6.30
N HIS A 55 -13.63 8.00 6.29
CA HIS A 55 -13.43 7.06 5.20
C HIS A 55 -14.53 5.98 5.13
N ALA A 56 -14.74 5.38 3.95
CA ALA A 56 -15.68 4.26 3.76
C ALA A 56 -15.02 2.85 3.86
N ARG A 57 -13.85 2.74 4.49
CA ARG A 57 -13.13 1.46 4.66
C ARG A 57 -13.68 0.66 5.84
N VAL A 58 -14.63 -0.22 5.56
CA VAL A 58 -15.28 -1.06 6.56
C VAL A 58 -14.61 -2.44 6.61
N SER A 59 -13.98 -2.78 7.74
CA SER A 59 -13.31 -4.09 7.91
C SER A 59 -14.32 -5.23 8.10
N GLN A 60 -13.98 -6.43 7.59
CA GLN A 60 -14.72 -7.66 7.85
C GLN A 60 -14.43 -8.28 9.22
N SER A 61 -13.30 -7.92 9.85
CA SER A 61 -12.90 -8.43 11.16
C SER A 61 -13.73 -7.83 12.30
N ASP A 62 -14.23 -6.60 12.12
CA ASP A 62 -15.12 -5.94 13.08
C ASP A 62 -16.52 -6.56 13.04
N ALA A 63 -16.93 -7.19 14.14
CA ALA A 63 -18.21 -7.88 14.26
C ALA A 63 -19.42 -6.94 14.09
N ALA A 64 -19.33 -5.68 14.52
CA ALA A 64 -20.41 -4.70 14.40
C ALA A 64 -20.62 -4.26 12.94
N ASN A 65 -19.52 -4.22 12.18
CA ASN A 65 -19.46 -3.70 10.82
C ASN A 65 -19.40 -4.78 9.73
N ARG A 66 -19.28 -6.06 10.10
CA ARG A 66 -19.31 -7.21 9.21
C ARG A 66 -20.49 -7.24 8.22
N PRO A 67 -21.74 -6.90 8.61
CA PRO A 67 -22.85 -6.86 7.65
C PRO A 67 -22.68 -5.76 6.58
N LEU A 68 -22.10 -4.62 6.96
CA LEU A 68 -21.84 -3.49 6.07
C LEU A 68 -20.67 -3.82 5.12
N ALA A 69 -19.63 -4.47 5.61
CA ALA A 69 -18.53 -4.97 4.78
C ALA A 69 -19.00 -6.02 3.74
N LYS A 70 -19.90 -6.92 4.15
CA LYS A 70 -20.53 -7.90 3.22
C LYS A 70 -21.36 -7.21 2.15
N TRP A 71 -22.13 -6.18 2.54
CA TRP A 71 -22.91 -5.38 1.60
C TRP A 71 -22.02 -4.67 0.58
N LEU A 72 -20.94 -3.99 1.00
CA LEU A 72 -19.97 -3.36 0.09
C LEU A 72 -19.36 -4.36 -0.90
N SER A 73 -19.11 -5.61 -0.47
CA SER A 73 -18.61 -6.67 -1.36
C SER A 73 -19.61 -7.00 -2.47
N LEU A 74 -20.90 -7.07 -2.15
CA LEU A 74 -21.96 -7.32 -3.14
C LEU A 74 -22.09 -6.16 -4.13
N GLN A 75 -21.96 -4.91 -3.65
CA GLN A 75 -22.00 -3.71 -4.50
C GLN A 75 -20.82 -3.68 -5.49
N ARG A 76 -19.61 -4.04 -5.04
CA ARG A 76 -18.43 -4.18 -5.92
C ARG A 76 -18.65 -5.26 -6.98
N GLN A 77 -19.23 -6.39 -6.61
CA GLN A 77 -19.53 -7.48 -7.54
C GLN A 77 -20.59 -7.05 -8.57
N ALA A 78 -21.65 -6.38 -8.15
CA ALA A 78 -22.68 -5.86 -9.04
C ALA A 78 -22.11 -4.84 -10.04
N ARG A 79 -21.20 -3.94 -9.59
CA ARG A 79 -20.53 -2.98 -10.49
C ARG A 79 -19.65 -3.68 -11.50
N ALA A 80 -18.88 -4.69 -11.08
CA ALA A 80 -18.02 -5.47 -11.97
C ALA A 80 -18.83 -6.23 -13.04
N GLN A 81 -20.08 -6.60 -12.74
CA GLN A 81 -21.00 -7.26 -13.65
C GLN A 81 -21.84 -6.27 -14.49
N GLY A 82 -21.63 -4.96 -14.34
CA GLY A 82 -22.42 -3.93 -15.03
C GLY A 82 -23.88 -3.83 -14.54
N GLN A 83 -24.18 -4.41 -13.38
CA GLN A 83 -25.52 -4.50 -12.79
C GLN A 83 -25.78 -3.44 -11.71
N LEU A 84 -24.79 -2.59 -11.42
CA LEU A 84 -24.92 -1.49 -10.48
C LEU A 84 -25.40 -0.23 -11.21
N SER A 85 -26.52 0.34 -10.74
CA SER A 85 -27.07 1.58 -11.26
C SER A 85 -26.09 2.76 -11.16
N ALA A 86 -26.22 3.72 -12.09
CA ALA A 86 -25.41 4.93 -12.10
C ALA A 86 -25.58 5.75 -10.81
N ASP A 87 -26.81 5.86 -10.30
CA ASP A 87 -27.11 6.60 -9.06
C ASP A 87 -26.46 5.96 -7.83
N ARG A 88 -26.53 4.62 -7.70
CA ARG A 88 -25.86 3.91 -6.58
C ARG A 88 -24.35 4.00 -6.69
N THR A 89 -23.82 3.92 -7.90
CA THR A 89 -22.38 4.09 -8.17
C THR A 89 -21.93 5.47 -7.70
N ARG A 90 -22.63 6.53 -8.11
CA ARG A 90 -22.35 7.91 -7.70
C ARG A 90 -22.41 8.09 -6.18
N GLN A 91 -23.45 7.59 -5.52
CA GLN A 91 -23.60 7.67 -4.05
C GLN A 91 -22.44 7.01 -3.30
N LEU A 92 -21.90 5.91 -3.83
CA LEU A 92 -20.79 5.19 -3.21
C LEU A 92 -19.44 5.84 -3.51
N GLU A 93 -19.28 6.45 -4.69
CA GLU A 93 -18.09 7.25 -5.05
C GLU A 93 -18.00 8.54 -4.22
N GLU A 94 -19.12 9.23 -3.99
CA GLU A 94 -19.19 10.41 -3.11
C GLU A 94 -18.77 10.10 -1.67
N LEU A 95 -18.97 8.86 -1.22
CA LEU A 95 -18.54 8.38 0.10
C LEU A 95 -17.10 7.82 0.10
N GLY A 96 -16.39 7.87 -1.03
CA GLY A 96 -15.02 7.37 -1.16
C GLY A 96 -14.92 5.84 -1.14
N VAL A 97 -15.96 5.12 -1.59
CA VAL A 97 -15.91 3.66 -1.71
C VAL A 97 -14.99 3.25 -2.86
N GLU A 98 -13.88 2.61 -2.51
CA GLU A 98 -12.98 2.03 -3.50
C GLU A 98 -13.61 0.77 -4.14
N TRP A 99 -13.72 0.77 -5.47
CA TRP A 99 -14.36 -0.29 -6.27
C TRP A 99 -13.45 -1.45 -6.64
N THR A 100 -12.14 -1.22 -6.65
CA THR A 100 -11.19 -2.31 -6.76
C THR A 100 -11.30 -3.15 -5.48
N PRO A 101 -11.26 -4.48 -5.56
CA PRO A 101 -11.18 -5.31 -4.37
C PRO A 101 -9.96 -4.87 -3.56
N LEU A 102 -10.24 -4.23 -2.43
CA LEU A 102 -9.33 -4.13 -1.31
C LEU A 102 -9.17 -5.57 -0.85
N SER A 103 -8.22 -6.31 -1.42
CA SER A 103 -7.77 -7.52 -0.74
C SER A 103 -7.34 -7.04 0.64
N SER A 104 -7.90 -7.64 1.69
CA SER A 104 -7.50 -7.35 3.07
C SER A 104 -5.98 -7.38 3.22
N GLY A 105 -5.31 -8.24 2.43
CA GLY A 105 -3.86 -8.29 2.32
C GLY A 105 -3.18 -7.04 1.74
N TRP A 106 -3.76 -6.26 0.82
CA TRP A 106 -3.11 -5.03 0.35
C TRP A 106 -3.15 -3.94 1.41
N GLU A 107 -4.30 -3.72 2.06
CA GLU A 107 -4.44 -2.73 3.14
C GLU A 107 -3.58 -3.07 4.34
N GLN A 108 -3.56 -4.35 4.75
CA GLN A 108 -2.70 -4.79 5.84
C GLN A 108 -1.23 -4.52 5.54
N ARG A 109 -0.74 -4.88 4.35
CA ARG A 109 0.66 -4.64 3.97
C ARG A 109 0.99 -3.16 3.78
N PHE A 110 0.01 -2.36 3.35
CA PHE A 110 0.17 -0.91 3.27
C PHE A 110 0.28 -0.27 4.68
N ALA A 111 -0.50 -0.75 5.65
CA ALA A 111 -0.38 -0.32 7.04
C ALA A 111 0.98 -0.74 7.63
N GLU A 112 1.42 -1.98 7.42
CA GLU A 112 2.75 -2.44 7.83
C GLU A 112 3.88 -1.59 7.20
N LEU A 113 3.74 -1.18 5.93
CA LEU A 113 4.72 -0.29 5.29
C LEU A 113 4.74 1.11 5.93
N ARG A 114 3.58 1.61 6.36
CA ARG A 114 3.49 2.90 7.06
C ARG A 114 4.19 2.84 8.41
N GLU A 115 3.90 1.82 9.21
CA GLU A 115 4.57 1.59 10.50
C GLU A 115 6.09 1.45 10.32
N HIS A 116 6.52 0.70 9.28
CA HIS A 116 7.94 0.59 8.94
C HIS A 116 8.58 1.94 8.63
N LYS A 117 7.88 2.80 7.86
CA LYS A 117 8.33 4.16 7.56
C LYS A 117 8.41 5.02 8.83
N GLU A 118 7.43 4.94 9.71
CA GLU A 118 7.43 5.68 10.98
C GLU A 118 8.62 5.26 11.86
N ALA A 119 8.95 3.97 11.90
CA ALA A 119 10.07 3.45 12.68
C ALA A 119 11.45 3.72 12.08
N HIS A 120 11.60 3.72 10.74
CA HIS A 120 12.91 3.77 10.07
C HIS A 120 13.12 5.02 9.20
N GLY A 121 12.12 5.90 9.08
CA GLY A 121 12.14 7.09 8.24
C GLY A 121 11.99 6.83 6.73
N HIS A 122 11.96 5.56 6.29
CA HIS A 122 11.95 5.20 4.87
C HIS A 122 11.09 3.98 4.54
N CYS A 123 10.67 3.85 3.29
CA CYS A 123 9.90 2.70 2.78
C CYS A 123 10.77 1.54 2.25
N VAL A 124 12.08 1.55 2.51
CA VAL A 124 12.97 0.41 2.17
C VAL A 124 12.80 -0.69 3.21
N VAL A 125 12.26 -1.83 2.79
CA VAL A 125 12.09 -3.00 3.64
C VAL A 125 13.07 -4.07 3.21
N LEU A 126 14.00 -4.43 4.10
CA LEU A 126 14.96 -5.50 3.86
C LEU A 126 14.31 -6.88 4.11
N PRO A 127 14.59 -7.91 3.27
CA PRO A 127 14.06 -9.26 3.50
C PRO A 127 14.47 -9.87 4.85
N SER A 128 15.60 -9.46 5.42
CA SER A 128 16.09 -9.88 6.75
C SER A 128 15.29 -9.27 7.90
N VAL A 129 14.68 -8.10 7.69
CA VAL A 129 13.85 -7.41 8.69
C VAL A 129 12.41 -7.90 8.60
N HIS A 130 11.83 -7.89 7.40
CA HIS A 130 10.44 -8.31 7.21
C HIS A 130 10.21 -8.88 5.80
N LYS A 131 10.50 -10.17 5.62
CA LYS A 131 10.47 -10.89 4.33
C LYS A 131 9.18 -10.71 3.53
N GLN A 132 8.02 -10.82 4.17
CA GLN A 132 6.72 -10.75 3.50
C GLN A 132 6.44 -9.34 2.96
N LEU A 133 6.61 -8.32 3.79
CA LEU A 133 6.51 -6.90 3.41
C LEU A 133 7.54 -6.52 2.32
N ALA A 134 8.81 -6.94 2.43
CA ALA A 134 9.81 -6.71 1.39
C ALA A 134 9.38 -7.31 0.03
N THR A 135 8.80 -8.50 0.06
CA THR A 135 8.26 -9.17 -1.14
C THR A 135 7.08 -8.39 -1.72
N TRP A 136 6.17 -7.92 -0.85
CA TRP A 136 5.01 -7.14 -1.25
C TRP A 136 5.40 -5.79 -1.89
N VAL A 137 6.34 -5.05 -1.29
CA VAL A 137 6.89 -3.80 -1.82
C VAL A 137 7.49 -4.02 -3.21
N ASN A 138 8.27 -5.10 -3.38
CA ASN A 138 8.85 -5.45 -4.69
C ASN A 138 7.79 -5.82 -5.73
N ASN A 139 6.70 -6.46 -5.33
CA ASN A 139 5.59 -6.74 -6.22
C ASN A 139 4.90 -5.44 -6.67
N GLN A 140 4.71 -4.46 -5.79
CA GLN A 140 4.16 -3.16 -6.20
C GLN A 140 5.03 -2.49 -7.27
N ARG A 141 6.36 -2.50 -7.10
CA ARG A 141 7.30 -1.96 -8.11
C ARG A 141 7.19 -2.67 -9.46
N LYS A 142 7.05 -4.00 -9.46
CA LYS A 142 6.85 -4.79 -10.69
C LYS A 142 5.52 -4.44 -11.37
N GLU A 143 4.44 -4.30 -10.61
CA GLU A 143 3.12 -3.95 -11.16
C GLU A 143 3.11 -2.53 -11.74
N LEU A 144 3.82 -1.57 -11.13
CA LEU A 144 4.02 -0.24 -11.71
C LEU A 144 4.80 -0.31 -13.03
N LYS A 145 5.93 -1.02 -13.06
CA LYS A 145 6.75 -1.20 -14.27
C LYS A 145 5.99 -1.88 -15.41
N ARG A 146 5.05 -2.77 -15.08
CA ARG A 146 4.19 -3.48 -16.03
C ARG A 146 2.98 -2.66 -16.48
N GLY A 147 2.77 -1.46 -15.94
CA GLY A 147 1.60 -0.62 -16.24
C GLY A 147 0.28 -1.17 -15.69
N ARG A 148 0.33 -2.10 -14.71
CA ARG A 148 -0.86 -2.78 -14.15
C ARG A 148 -1.30 -2.22 -12.80
N MET A 149 -0.57 -1.24 -12.28
CA MET A 149 -0.89 -0.62 -11.00
C MET A 149 -2.10 0.31 -11.12
N PRO A 150 -3.16 0.11 -10.31
CA PRO A 150 -4.26 1.06 -10.24
C PRO A 150 -3.80 2.45 -9.79
N PRO A 151 -4.29 3.55 -10.39
CA PRO A 151 -3.90 4.93 -10.04
C PRO A 151 -4.03 5.24 -8.54
N ALA A 152 -5.15 4.84 -7.92
CA ALA A 152 -5.37 5.07 -6.48
C ALA A 152 -4.31 4.38 -5.58
N ARG A 153 -3.80 3.20 -5.97
CA ARG A 153 -2.73 2.52 -5.21
C ARG A 153 -1.40 3.23 -5.39
N ARG A 154 -1.14 3.72 -6.61
CA ARG A 154 0.05 4.51 -6.92
C ARG A 154 0.09 5.78 -6.07
N GLU A 155 -0.97 6.57 -6.09
CA GLU A 155 -1.08 7.82 -5.31
C GLU A 155 -0.85 7.57 -3.82
N ARG A 156 -1.43 6.52 -3.25
CA ARG A 156 -1.26 6.19 -1.82
C ARG A 156 0.19 5.81 -1.48
N LEU A 157 0.85 5.06 -2.36
CA LEU A 157 2.25 4.67 -2.17
C LEU A 157 3.19 5.86 -2.38
N GLU A 158 2.90 6.74 -3.34
CA GLU A 158 3.63 8.00 -3.57
C GLU A 158 3.46 8.97 -2.39
N ALA A 159 2.25 9.13 -1.86
CA ALA A 159 1.98 9.93 -0.67
C ALA A 159 2.71 9.39 0.58
N LEU A 160 2.90 8.07 0.65
CA LEU A 160 3.72 7.45 1.67
C LEU A 160 5.23 7.66 1.42
N GLY A 161 5.65 8.18 0.27
CA GLY A 161 7.06 8.35 -0.08
C GLY A 161 7.72 7.02 -0.51
N MET A 162 6.95 6.13 -1.14
CA MET A 162 7.49 4.88 -1.67
C MET A 162 8.54 5.15 -2.74
N GLN A 163 9.75 4.65 -2.49
CA GLN A 163 10.82 4.70 -3.48
C GLN A 163 10.61 3.59 -4.51
N TRP A 164 10.32 4.00 -5.75
CA TRP A 164 10.10 3.08 -6.87
C TRP A 164 11.41 2.49 -7.39
N ASP A 165 12.50 3.28 -7.37
CA ASP A 165 13.85 2.84 -7.71
C ASP A 165 14.64 2.44 -6.44
N ILE A 166 14.62 1.14 -6.15
CA ILE A 166 15.36 0.52 -5.02
C ILE A 166 16.86 0.70 -5.16
N THR A 167 17.34 0.71 -6.41
CA THR A 167 18.76 0.81 -6.70
C THR A 167 19.32 2.13 -6.18
N SER A 168 18.50 3.16 -6.13
CA SER A 168 18.82 4.45 -5.53
C SER A 168 18.60 4.42 -4.02
N ALA A 169 17.49 3.90 -3.52
CA ALA A 169 17.24 3.86 -2.07
C ALA A 169 18.21 2.97 -1.25
N ALA A 170 18.56 1.79 -1.75
CA ALA A 170 19.59 0.95 -1.12
C ALA A 170 20.98 1.58 -1.23
N TRP A 171 21.21 2.41 -2.25
CA TRP A 171 22.42 3.19 -2.40
C TRP A 171 22.46 4.35 -1.39
N GLU A 172 21.34 5.04 -1.16
CA GLU A 172 21.19 6.05 -0.10
C GLU A 172 21.46 5.47 1.29
N GLN A 173 20.89 4.31 1.60
CA GLN A 173 21.09 3.67 2.90
C GLN A 173 22.58 3.36 3.14
N ARG A 174 23.27 2.82 2.13
CA ARG A 174 24.70 2.53 2.23
C ARG A 174 25.55 3.80 2.30
N LEU A 175 25.11 4.87 1.64
CA LEU A 175 25.72 6.19 1.76
C LEU A 175 25.58 6.74 3.19
N GLN A 176 24.43 6.55 3.83
CA GLN A 176 24.19 6.99 5.21
C GLN A 176 24.97 6.14 6.22
N GLU A 177 25.05 4.82 6.03
CA GLU A 177 25.92 3.94 6.82
C GLU A 177 27.39 4.35 6.70
N LEU A 178 27.82 4.80 5.51
CA LEU A 178 29.16 5.33 5.30
C LEU A 178 29.39 6.66 6.03
N ALA A 179 28.40 7.56 6.03
CA ALA A 179 28.47 8.82 6.77
C ALA A 179 28.63 8.56 8.27
N LEU A 180 27.84 7.65 8.85
CA LEU A 180 27.98 7.24 10.26
C LEU A 180 29.33 6.58 10.54
N PHE A 181 29.83 5.75 9.62
CA PHE A 181 31.15 5.15 9.74
C PHE A 181 32.25 6.22 9.79
N LYS A 182 32.16 7.25 8.93
CA LYS A 182 33.07 8.39 8.93
C LYS A 182 32.99 9.18 10.23
N GLU A 183 31.80 9.46 10.74
CA GLU A 183 31.63 10.13 12.04
C GLU A 183 32.30 9.34 13.18
N ALA A 184 32.18 8.01 13.17
CA ALA A 184 32.75 7.14 14.20
C ALA A 184 34.27 6.91 14.08
N HIS A 185 34.82 6.86 12.86
CA HIS A 185 36.23 6.45 12.61
C HIS A 185 37.09 7.56 12.02
N GLY A 186 36.52 8.71 11.68
CA GLY A 186 37.22 9.85 11.05
C GLY A 186 37.53 9.66 9.56
N HIS A 187 37.27 8.50 8.97
CA HIS A 187 37.60 8.18 7.58
C HIS A 187 36.55 7.31 6.89
N CYS A 188 36.52 7.31 5.55
CA CYS A 188 35.63 6.45 4.75
C CYS A 188 36.26 5.11 4.33
N HIS A 189 37.45 4.78 4.82
CA HIS A 189 38.16 3.53 4.49
C HIS A 189 37.56 2.32 5.23
N VAL A 190 36.63 1.62 4.59
CA VAL A 190 36.00 0.41 5.14
C VAL A 190 36.67 -0.84 4.56
N PRO A 191 37.32 -1.69 5.39
CA PRO A 191 38.00 -2.89 4.90
C PRO A 191 37.04 -3.85 4.19
N GLN A 192 37.50 -4.46 3.10
CA GLN A 192 36.80 -5.55 2.42
C GLN A 192 37.03 -6.86 3.19
N ALA A 193 36.42 -6.98 4.37
CA ALA A 193 36.47 -8.21 5.16
C ALA A 193 35.40 -9.21 4.71
N THR A 194 35.63 -10.50 4.93
CA THR A 194 34.62 -11.56 4.72
C THR A 194 33.62 -11.63 5.88
N THR A 195 34.01 -11.11 7.06
CA THR A 195 33.26 -11.15 8.31
C THR A 195 33.48 -9.85 9.11
N GLY A 196 32.51 -9.47 9.94
CA GLY A 196 32.57 -8.27 10.80
C GLY A 196 31.40 -7.31 10.57
N PRO A 197 31.21 -6.32 11.46
CA PRO A 197 30.03 -5.45 11.47
C PRO A 197 29.87 -4.60 10.20
N HIS A 198 30.97 -4.25 9.52
CA HIS A 198 30.97 -3.38 8.33
C HIS A 198 31.31 -4.07 7.01
N HIS A 199 31.39 -5.41 6.98
CA HIS A 199 31.83 -6.17 5.79
C HIS A 199 30.96 -5.91 4.54
N LEU A 200 29.64 -5.72 4.72
CA LEU A 200 28.70 -5.38 3.63
C LEU A 200 28.95 -3.98 3.06
N LEU A 201 29.36 -3.03 3.91
CA LEU A 201 29.66 -1.66 3.53
C LEU A 201 30.98 -1.60 2.73
N GLY A 202 32.00 -2.33 3.15
CA GLY A 202 33.27 -2.47 2.40
C GLY A 202 33.07 -3.10 1.02
N ARG A 203 32.27 -4.18 0.93
CA ARG A 203 31.91 -4.79 -0.35
C ARG A 203 31.10 -3.85 -1.26
N TRP A 204 30.23 -3.03 -0.67
CA TRP A 204 29.46 -2.04 -1.42
C TRP A 204 30.35 -0.91 -1.97
N LEU A 205 31.28 -0.37 -1.17
CA LEU A 205 32.25 0.63 -1.60
C LEU A 205 33.13 0.11 -2.74
N TYR A 206 33.67 -1.10 -2.62
CA TYR A 206 34.42 -1.75 -3.70
C TYR A 206 33.62 -1.84 -5.00
N ARG A 207 32.33 -2.19 -4.90
CA ARG A 207 31.45 -2.24 -6.08
C ARG A 207 31.28 -0.85 -6.72
N GLN A 208 31.21 0.24 -5.95
CA GLN A 208 31.18 1.60 -6.49
C GLN A 208 32.48 1.94 -7.23
N GLN A 209 33.65 1.56 -6.68
CA GLN A 209 34.95 1.74 -7.33
C GLN A 209 35.03 1.02 -8.68
N VAL A 210 34.54 -0.23 -8.75
CA VAL A 210 34.48 -1.00 -10.01
C VAL A 210 33.56 -0.34 -11.03
N LEU A 211 32.40 0.18 -10.60
CA LEU A 211 31.47 0.88 -11.49
C LEU A 211 32.07 2.19 -12.01
N LEU A 212 32.82 2.92 -11.18
CA LEU A 212 33.54 4.13 -11.59
C LEU A 212 34.62 3.80 -12.63
N LYS A 213 35.46 2.79 -12.38
CA LYS A 213 36.49 2.34 -13.34
C LYS A 213 35.90 1.89 -14.69
N ARG A 214 34.66 1.40 -14.70
CA ARG A 214 33.94 0.97 -15.91
C ARG A 214 33.12 2.09 -16.56
N GLY A 215 33.19 3.33 -16.05
CA GLY A 215 32.41 4.47 -16.57
C GLY A 215 30.89 4.31 -16.41
N SER A 216 30.44 3.40 -15.54
CA SER A 216 29.02 3.04 -15.37
C SER A 216 28.43 3.56 -14.05
N LEU A 217 29.21 4.32 -13.27
CA LEU A 217 28.71 4.98 -12.06
C LEU A 217 28.07 6.32 -12.45
N PRO A 218 26.78 6.56 -12.13
CA PRO A 218 26.14 7.84 -12.38
C PRO A 218 26.90 9.01 -11.71
N LEU A 219 27.06 10.12 -12.42
CA LEU A 219 27.82 11.30 -11.96
C LEU A 219 27.33 11.84 -10.61
N GLU A 220 26.01 11.80 -10.39
CA GLU A 220 25.42 12.23 -9.12
C GLU A 220 25.89 11.38 -7.92
N ARG A 221 25.99 10.07 -8.11
CA ARG A 221 26.47 9.15 -7.07
C ARG A 221 27.95 9.33 -6.80
N GLN A 222 28.73 9.63 -7.84
CA GLN A 222 30.13 9.97 -7.72
C GLN A 222 30.31 11.23 -6.86
N ARG A 223 29.63 12.33 -7.20
CA ARG A 223 29.71 13.60 -6.46
C ARG A 223 29.37 13.46 -4.98
N ARG A 224 28.37 12.63 -4.67
CA ARG A 224 27.93 12.42 -3.28
C ARG A 224 28.89 11.56 -2.46
N LEU A 225 29.58 10.61 -3.08
CA LEU A 225 30.65 9.85 -2.44
C LEU A 225 31.89 10.74 -2.19
N GLU A 226 32.24 11.58 -3.17
CA GLU A 226 33.31 12.56 -3.04
C GLU A 226 33.00 13.62 -1.97
N ALA A 227 31.75 14.08 -1.88
CA ALA A 227 31.31 14.99 -0.82
C ALA A 227 31.43 14.39 0.59
N LEU A 228 31.29 13.07 0.72
CA LEU A 228 31.57 12.36 1.98
C LEU A 228 33.07 12.16 2.24
N GLY A 229 33.97 12.51 1.31
CA GLY A 229 35.41 12.31 1.46
C GLY A 229 35.85 10.87 1.15
N VAL A 230 35.14 10.18 0.26
CA VAL A 230 35.62 8.91 -0.29
C VAL A 230 36.72 9.20 -1.30
N GLU A 231 37.95 8.82 -0.97
CA GLU A 231 39.07 8.90 -1.90
C GLU A 231 39.11 7.67 -2.81
N TRP A 232 39.09 7.92 -4.12
CA TRP A 232 39.24 6.88 -5.12
C TRP A 232 40.71 6.53 -5.26
N THR A 233 41.25 5.70 -4.38
CA THR A 233 42.63 5.23 -4.52
C THR A 233 42.75 4.45 -5.84
N ALA A 234 43.44 5.04 -6.81
CA ALA A 234 43.97 4.30 -7.94
C ALA A 234 45.06 3.37 -7.41
N THR A 235 44.69 2.18 -6.92
CA THR A 235 45.70 1.17 -6.58
C THR A 235 46.40 0.80 -7.90
N PRO A 236 47.73 1.02 -8.01
CA PRO A 236 48.50 0.48 -9.11
C PRO A 236 48.41 -1.05 -9.01
N ILE A 237 48.11 -1.70 -10.11
CA ILE A 237 48.28 -3.15 -10.21
C ILE A 237 49.78 -3.40 -10.05
N ASN A 238 50.20 -3.87 -8.88
CA ASN A 238 51.58 -4.28 -8.69
C ASN A 238 51.71 -5.70 -9.28
N LYS A 239 52.41 -5.75 -10.42
CA LYS A 239 52.97 -6.86 -11.20
C LYS A 239 52.38 -8.26 -11.02
#